data_AF-A0A9D7YC23-F1
#
_entry.id   AF-A0A9D7YC23-F1
#
_cell.length_a   1.000
_cell.length_b   1.000
_cell.length_c   1.000
_cell.angle_alpha   90.00
_cell.angle_beta   90.00
_cell.angle_gamma   90.00
#
_symmetry.space_group_name_H-M   'P 1'
#
loop_
_entity.id
_entity.type
_entity.pdbx_description
1 polymer ?
#
loop_
_entity_poly.entity_id
_entity_poly.type
_entity_poly.pdbx_seq_one_letter_code
_entity_poly.pdbx_strand_id
1 'polypeptide(L)'
;MLVHFMLKAKGMKVYYLGTAVPLKDIFYTVKAVKPDYLYSHLTSVSKNFKLDKFIEEITLQIPNVPLVVSGNVVSTYSKKLPKNIHKKNSLKEVIDFISAI
;
A
#
# COMPACT_ATOMS: atom_id res chain seq x y z
N MET A 1 8.91 -0.21 -7.63
CA MET A 1 10.32 0.05 -8.02
C MET A 1 10.79 1.43 -7.54
N LEU A 2 10.24 2.54 -8.04
CA LEU A 2 10.65 3.91 -7.62
C LEU A 2 10.52 4.15 -6.11
N VAL A 3 9.35 3.90 -5.53
CA VAL A 3 9.13 4.13 -4.09
C VAL A 3 10.04 3.26 -3.22
N HIS A 4 10.28 2.01 -3.62
CA HIS A 4 11.24 1.15 -2.91
C HIS A 4 12.64 1.78 -2.90
N PHE A 5 13.11 2.26 -4.05
CA PHE A 5 14.40 2.95 -4.15
C PHE A 5 14.45 4.19 -3.26
N MET A 6 13.42 5.05 -3.30
CA MET A 6 13.36 6.27 -2.48
C MET A 6 13.38 5.97 -0.98
N LEU A 7 12.60 4.98 -0.55
CA LEU A 7 12.57 4.56 0.85
C LEU A 7 13.94 4.02 1.31
N LYS A 8 14.59 3.19 0.47
CA LYS A 8 15.92 2.65 0.75
C LYS A 8 16.99 3.75 0.77
N ALA A 9 16.91 4.73 -0.12
CA ALA A 9 17.82 5.88 -0.16
C ALA A 9 17.73 6.74 1.11
N LYS A 10 16.55 6.81 1.76
CA LYS A 10 16.38 7.43 3.08
C LYS A 10 16.86 6.56 4.26
N GLY A 11 17.45 5.38 4.00
CA GLY A 11 17.94 4.48 5.05
C GLY A 11 16.86 3.64 5.73
N MET A 12 15.62 3.64 5.23
CA MET A 12 14.54 2.85 5.83
C MET A 12 14.70 1.34 5.57
N LYS A 13 14.26 0.54 6.54
CA LYS A 13 14.15 -0.92 6.40
C LYS A 13 12.91 -1.26 5.56
N VAL A 14 13.13 -1.61 4.29
CA VAL A 14 12.05 -1.94 3.36
C VAL A 14 12.05 -3.44 3.06
N TYR A 15 10.91 -4.08 3.27
CA TYR A 15 10.64 -5.45 2.82
C TYR A 15 9.85 -5.40 1.51
N TYR A 16 10.51 -5.72 0.41
CA TYR A 16 9.88 -5.72 -0.91
C TYR A 16 9.30 -7.10 -1.21
N LEU A 17 7.97 -7.20 -1.31
CA LEU A 17 7.28 -8.47 -1.55
C LEU A 17 7.15 -8.83 -3.03
N GLY A 18 7.49 -7.92 -3.95
CA GLY A 18 7.34 -8.14 -5.38
C GLY A 18 6.04 -7.56 -5.95
N THR A 19 5.58 -8.15 -7.05
CA THR A 19 4.37 -7.78 -7.77
C THR A 19 3.34 -8.90 -7.71
N ALA A 20 2.04 -8.57 -7.78
CA ALA A 20 0.94 -9.53 -7.78
C ALA A 20 0.98 -10.55 -6.60
N VAL A 21 1.45 -10.11 -5.44
CA VAL A 21 1.59 -10.94 -4.24
C VAL A 21 0.22 -11.32 -3.68
N PRO A 22 -0.07 -12.60 -3.41
CA PRO A 22 -1.30 -13.02 -2.76
C PRO A 22 -1.49 -12.35 -1.39
N LEU A 23 -2.72 -11.97 -1.06
CA LEU A 23 -3.05 -11.35 0.23
C LEU A 23 -2.61 -12.19 1.44
N LYS A 24 -2.71 -13.52 1.35
CA LYS A 24 -2.24 -14.43 2.41
C LYS A 24 -0.77 -14.24 2.77
N ASP A 25 0.09 -14.01 1.78
CA ASP A 25 1.54 -13.89 1.97
C ASP A 25 1.87 -12.50 2.51
N ILE A 26 1.09 -11.49 2.10
CA ILE A 26 1.13 -10.14 2.69
C ILE A 26 0.78 -10.22 4.18
N PHE A 27 -0.33 -10.87 4.55
CA PHE A 27 -0.76 -10.99 5.94
C PHE A 27 0.24 -11.76 6.79
N TYR A 28 0.77 -12.87 6.27
CA TYR A 28 1.82 -13.63 6.93
C TYR A 28 3.05 -12.75 7.22
N THR A 29 3.51 -12.02 6.21
CA THR A 29 4.68 -11.14 6.33
C THR A 29 4.42 -10.01 7.33
N VAL A 30 3.26 -9.35 7.26
CA VAL A 30 2.91 -8.24 8.17
C VAL A 30 2.85 -8.73 9.62
N LYS A 31 2.28 -9.92 9.87
CA LYS A 31 2.23 -10.50 11.23
C LYS A 31 3.63 -10.88 11.76
N ALA A 32 4.51 -11.36 10.89
CA ALA A 32 5.88 -11.75 11.27
C ALA A 32 6.80 -10.54 11.49
N VAL A 33 6.75 -9.57 10.58
CA VAL A 33 7.69 -8.44 10.54
C VAL A 33 7.19 -7.23 11.34
N LYS A 34 5.86 -7.07 11.49
CA LYS A 34 5.20 -5.93 12.15
C LYS A 34 5.70 -4.57 11.63
N PRO A 35 5.50 -4.26 10.33
CA PRO A 35 5.95 -3.00 9.75
C PRO A 35 5.11 -1.81 10.25
N ASP A 36 5.74 -0.63 10.32
CA ASP A 36 5.05 0.62 10.63
C ASP A 36 4.10 1.07 9.51
N TYR A 37 4.43 0.74 8.26
CA TYR A 37 3.62 1.07 7.08
C TYR A 37 3.60 -0.08 6.09
N LEU A 38 2.42 -0.29 5.47
CA LEU A 38 2.28 -1.10 4.27
C LEU A 38 2.10 -0.16 3.08
N TYR A 39 2.86 -0.37 2.00
CA TYR A 39 2.72 0.41 0.77
C TYR A 39 2.36 -0.48 -0.41
N SER A 40 1.34 -0.11 -1.17
CA SER A 40 0.95 -0.79 -2.41
C SER A 40 0.74 0.19 -3.56
N HIS A 41 1.31 -0.15 -4.72
CA HIS A 41 1.20 0.62 -5.95
C HIS A 41 0.38 -0.16 -6.97
N LEU A 42 -0.82 0.33 -7.27
CA LEU A 42 -1.82 -0.32 -8.10
C LEU A 42 -1.92 0.41 -9.46
N THR A 43 -1.16 -0.05 -10.45
CA THR A 43 -1.09 0.55 -11.80
C THR A 43 -2.02 -0.11 -12.80
N SER A 44 -2.00 -1.44 -12.84
CA SER A 44 -2.86 -2.26 -13.69
C SER A 44 -3.32 -3.44 -12.87
N VAL A 45 -4.63 -3.54 -12.72
CA VAL A 45 -5.26 -4.63 -12.00
C VAL A 45 -6.05 -5.48 -12.99
N SER A 46 -6.17 -6.77 -12.71
CA SER A 46 -7.02 -7.65 -13.51
C SER A 46 -8.45 -7.09 -13.57
N LYS A 47 -9.20 -7.37 -14.64
CA LYS A 47 -10.62 -6.95 -14.77
C LYS A 47 -11.50 -7.36 -13.56
N ASN A 48 -11.07 -8.39 -12.84
CA ASN A 48 -11.78 -8.93 -11.67
C ASN A 48 -11.31 -8.38 -10.33
N PHE A 49 -10.29 -7.51 -10.32
CA PHE A 49 -9.81 -6.91 -9.08
C PHE A 49 -10.84 -5.92 -8.54
N LYS A 50 -11.25 -6.16 -7.30
CA LYS A 50 -12.17 -5.27 -6.58
C LYS A 50 -11.38 -4.55 -5.50
N LEU A 51 -11.09 -3.27 -5.73
CA LEU A 51 -10.36 -2.43 -4.77
C LEU A 51 -11.08 -2.38 -3.41
N ASP A 52 -12.42 -2.37 -3.41
CA ASP A 52 -13.24 -2.46 -2.19
C ASP A 52 -12.86 -3.70 -1.36
N LYS A 53 -12.91 -4.88 -1.97
CA LYS A 53 -12.60 -6.15 -1.29
C LYS A 53 -11.16 -6.17 -0.79
N PHE A 54 -10.22 -5.63 -1.57
CA PHE A 54 -8.83 -5.54 -1.14
C PHE A 54 -8.68 -4.67 0.12
N ILE A 55 -9.35 -3.51 0.16
CA ILE A 55 -9.33 -2.62 1.31
C ILE A 55 -10.02 -3.25 2.52
N GLU A 56 -11.17 -3.90 2.33
CA GLU A 56 -11.92 -4.61 3.37
C GLU A 56 -11.07 -5.70 4.01
N GLU A 57 -10.47 -6.57 3.21
CA GLU A 57 -9.61 -7.67 3.69
C GLU A 57 -8.40 -7.16 4.48
N ILE A 58 -7.74 -6.09 3.99
CA ILE A 58 -6.62 -5.46 4.68
C ILE A 58 -7.07 -4.87 6.02
N THR A 59 -8.18 -4.13 6.02
CA THR A 59 -8.71 -3.49 7.23
C THR A 59 -9.13 -4.52 8.27
N LEU A 60 -9.67 -5.66 7.83
CA LEU A 60 -10.08 -6.75 8.72
C LEU A 60 -8.89 -7.50 9.32
N GLN A 61 -7.90 -7.85 8.50
CA GLN A 61 -6.80 -8.74 8.90
C GLN A 61 -5.63 -8.00 9.59
N ILE A 62 -5.39 -6.75 9.22
CA ILE A 62 -4.27 -5.94 9.71
C ILE A 62 -4.71 -4.49 10.05
N PRO A 63 -5.71 -4.30 10.95
CA PRO A 63 -6.29 -2.99 11.25
C PRO A 63 -5.29 -1.98 11.82
N ASN A 64 -4.22 -2.46 12.46
CA ASN A 64 -3.24 -1.64 13.17
C ASN A 64 -2.10 -1.13 12.29
N VAL A 65 -2.01 -1.58 11.04
CA VAL A 65 -0.95 -1.16 10.12
C VAL A 65 -1.54 -0.22 9.07
N PRO A 66 -1.12 1.06 9.03
CA PRO A 66 -1.53 1.99 7.99
C PRO A 66 -1.13 1.48 6.60
N LEU A 67 -2.12 1.37 5.71
CA LEU A 67 -1.89 1.04 4.31
C LEU A 67 -1.89 2.31 3.46
N VAL A 68 -0.77 2.60 2.82
CA VAL A 68 -0.63 3.64 1.81
C VAL A 68 -0.81 3.04 0.42
N VAL A 69 -1.80 3.56 -0.32
CA VAL A 69 -2.11 3.11 -1.68
C VAL A 69 -1.94 4.24 -2.69
N SER A 70 -1.39 3.91 -3.86
CA SER A 70 -1.22 4.87 -4.96
C SER A 70 -1.34 4.16 -6.31
N GLY A 71 -1.40 4.93 -7.39
CA GLY A 71 -1.49 4.41 -8.76
C GLY A 71 -2.86 4.66 -9.40
N ASN A 72 -2.95 4.42 -10.70
CA ASN A 72 -4.09 4.83 -11.53
C ASN A 72 -5.41 4.15 -11.16
N VAL A 73 -5.36 2.95 -10.59
CA VAL A 73 -6.58 2.23 -10.15
C VAL A 73 -7.17 2.89 -8.91
N VAL A 74 -6.31 3.48 -8.08
CA VAL A 74 -6.72 4.10 -6.83
C VAL A 74 -7.23 5.51 -7.09
N SER A 75 -6.68 6.26 -8.05
CA SER A 75 -7.07 7.63 -8.34
C SER A 75 -8.57 7.76 -8.66
N THR A 76 -9.13 6.81 -9.42
CA THR A 76 -10.56 6.77 -9.81
C THR A 76 -11.50 6.30 -8.69
N TYR A 77 -10.97 5.85 -7.56
CA TYR A 77 -11.77 5.38 -6.43
C TYR A 77 -12.37 6.54 -5.64
N SER A 78 -13.71 6.67 -5.63
CA SER A 78 -14.44 7.78 -5.02
C SER A 78 -15.11 7.46 -3.68
N LYS A 79 -15.11 6.20 -3.25
CA LYS A 79 -15.75 5.80 -1.98
C LYS A 79 -14.92 6.25 -0.77
N LYS A 80 -15.60 6.40 0.37
CA LYS A 80 -14.93 6.66 1.66
C LYS A 80 -13.99 5.51 1.99
N LEU A 81 -12.75 5.87 2.32
CA LEU A 81 -11.73 4.94 2.77
C LEU A 81 -11.74 4.85 4.30
N PRO A 82 -11.45 3.67 4.88
CA PRO A 82 -11.20 3.53 6.30
C PRO A 82 -10.02 4.41 6.77
N LYS A 83 -9.99 4.75 8.07
CA LYS A 83 -8.99 5.68 8.64
C LYS A 83 -7.54 5.19 8.49
N ASN A 84 -7.32 3.88 8.49
CA ASN A 84 -6.01 3.25 8.31
C ASN A 84 -5.56 3.17 6.85
N ILE A 85 -6.33 3.70 5.89
CA ILE A 85 -6.00 3.68 4.47
C ILE A 85 -5.70 5.10 3.98
N HIS A 86 -4.47 5.31 3.51
CA HIS A 86 -4.01 6.59 2.98
C HIS A 86 -3.82 6.50 1.48
N LYS A 87 -4.75 7.09 0.74
CA LYS A 87 -4.68 7.21 -0.71
C LYS A 87 -3.76 8.36 -1.12
N LYS A 88 -2.91 8.12 -2.12
CA LYS A 88 -2.05 9.12 -2.77
C LYS A 88 -2.34 9.14 -4.27
N ASN A 89 -2.80 10.28 -4.77
CA ASN A 89 -3.29 10.44 -6.14
C ASN A 89 -2.20 10.77 -7.16
N SER A 90 -1.08 11.30 -6.69
CA SER A 90 0.01 11.78 -7.54
C SER A 90 1.35 11.28 -7.03
N LEU A 91 2.34 11.27 -7.93
CA LEU A 91 3.73 11.04 -7.53
C LEU A 91 4.18 12.08 -6.50
N LYS A 92 3.76 13.34 -6.65
CA LYS A 92 4.06 14.40 -5.69
C LYS A 92 3.58 14.03 -4.28
N GLU A 93 2.33 13.61 -4.12
CA GLU A 93 1.80 13.19 -2.82
C GLU A 93 2.55 12.00 -2.21
N VAL A 94 3.03 11.08 -3.05
CA VAL A 94 3.87 9.96 -2.61
C VAL A 94 5.23 10.45 -2.13
N ILE A 95 5.86 11.38 -2.85
CA ILE A 95 7.15 11.98 -2.47
C ILE A 95 7.00 12.78 -1.17
N ASP A 96 5.93 13.57 -1.05
CA ASP A 96 5.62 14.36 0.15
C ASP A 96 5.42 13.42 1.36
N PHE A 97 4.70 12.29 1.16
CA PHE A 97 4.54 11.26 2.18
C PHE A 97 5.87 10.64 2.60
N ILE A 98 6.69 10.20 1.64
CA ILE A 98 8.00 9.60 1.91
C ILE A 98 8.91 10.61 2.63
N SER A 99 8.80 11.89 2.32
CA SER A 99 9.60 12.95 2.95
C SER A 99 9.20 13.19 4.40
N ALA A 100 7.92 13.05 4.72
CA ALA A 100 7.36 13.28 6.05
C ALA A 100 7.57 12.13 7.05
N ILE A 101 7.93 10.93 6.57
CA ILE A 101 8.25 9.76 7.39
C ILE A 101 9.76 9.52 7.54
#